data_AF-A0A271M7R3-F1
#
_entry.id   AF-A0A271M7R3-F1
#
_cell.length_a   1.000
_cell.length_b   1.000
_cell.length_c   1.000
_cell.angle_alpha   90.00
_cell.angle_beta   90.00
_cell.angle_gamma   90.00
#
_symmetry.space_group_name_H-M   'P 1'
#
loop_
_entity.id
_entity.type
_entity.pdbx_description
1 polymer ?
#
loop_
_entity_poly.entity_id
_entity_poly.type
_entity_poly.pdbx_seq_one_letter_code
_entity_poly.pdbx_strand_id
1 'polypeptide(L)' 'MFRSINNEDNDQVTNTAGAFQSDGRDVEFSQELADHDDLVAQERSKAADQRAKARKNNNQ' A
#
# COMPACT_ATOMS: atom_id res chain seq x y z
N MET A 1 -42.56 20.57 7.83
CA MET A 1 -41.48 19.75 8.42
C MET A 1 -40.37 19.67 7.38
N PHE A 2 -39.19 20.20 7.68
CA PHE A 2 -38.09 20.34 6.73
C PHE A 2 -37.48 18.99 6.36
N ARG A 3 -37.24 18.81 5.06
CA ARG A 3 -36.54 17.68 4.44
C ARG A 3 -35.08 18.07 4.25
N SER A 4 -34.14 17.31 4.82
CA SER A 4 -32.71 17.37 4.49
C SER A 4 -32.03 16.05 4.84
N ILE A 5 -31.72 15.25 3.82
CA ILE A 5 -30.61 14.28 3.85
C ILE A 5 -29.83 14.55 2.56
N ASN A 6 -28.85 15.44 2.65
CA ASN A 6 -27.73 15.56 1.73
C ASN A 6 -26.58 14.79 2.42
N ASN A 7 -25.64 14.08 1.78
CA ASN A 7 -24.99 14.32 0.52
C ASN A 7 -24.39 12.98 0.03
N GLU A 8 -24.61 12.62 -1.23
CA GLU A 8 -23.91 11.54 -1.91
C GLU A 8 -22.49 12.01 -2.24
N ASP A 9 -21.60 12.01 -1.25
CA ASP A 9 -20.19 12.32 -1.46
C ASP A 9 -19.52 11.14 -2.16
N ASN A 10 -19.68 11.11 -3.49
CA ASN A 10 -18.75 10.62 -4.50
C ASN A 10 -17.58 9.77 -3.96
N ASP A 11 -17.86 8.50 -3.69
CA ASP A 11 -16.85 7.44 -3.63
C ASP A 11 -16.32 7.15 -5.05
N GLN A 12 -15.75 8.16 -5.71
CA GLN A 12 -14.88 7.94 -6.87
C GLN A 12 -13.54 7.43 -6.37
N VAL A 13 -13.56 6.20 -5.85
CA VAL A 13 -12.36 5.39 -5.66
C VAL A 13 -11.88 5.04 -7.06
N THR A 14 -11.17 5.98 -7.69
CA THR A 14 -10.55 5.74 -8.98
C THR A 14 -9.52 4.63 -8.77
N ASN A 15 -9.82 3.44 -9.29
CA ASN A 15 -8.88 2.32 -9.32
C ASN A 15 -7.74 2.71 -10.28
N THR A 16 -6.75 3.44 -9.78
CA THR A 16 -5.54 3.87 -10.52
C THR A 16 -4.57 2.72 -10.76
N ALA A 17 -5.07 1.50 -10.94
CA ALA A 17 -4.31 0.30 -11.24
C ALA A 17 -3.47 0.41 -12.53
N GLY A 18 -3.76 1.40 -13.40
CA GLY A 18 -2.99 1.71 -14.60
C GLY A 18 -1.95 2.83 -14.45
N ALA A 19 -1.90 3.56 -13.33
CA ALA A 19 -1.01 4.70 -13.16
C ALA A 19 0.44 4.31 -12.80
N PHE A 20 0.66 3.06 -12.36
CA PHE A 20 1.95 2.56 -11.89
C PHE A 20 2.55 1.52 -12.83
N GLN A 21 2.48 1.75 -14.15
CA GLN A 21 3.21 0.92 -15.11
C GLN A 21 4.71 1.17 -14.95
N SER A 22 5.46 0.14 -14.56
CA SER A 22 6.93 0.22 -14.53
C SER A 22 7.48 0.21 -15.97
N ASP A 23 8.57 0.93 -16.20
CA ASP A 23 9.28 0.96 -17.49
C ASP A 23 10.12 -0.31 -17.74
N GLY A 24 10.07 -1.26 -16.80
CA GLY A 24 10.78 -2.55 -16.86
C GLY A 24 12.29 -2.43 -16.62
N ARG A 25 12.78 -1.31 -16.09
CA ARG A 25 14.21 -1.16 -15.74
C ARG A 25 14.46 -1.67 -14.34
N ASP A 26 15.43 -2.57 -14.21
CA ASP A 26 15.95 -2.98 -12.91
C ASP A 26 16.81 -1.85 -12.34
N VAL A 27 16.49 -1.40 -11.12
CA VAL A 27 17.22 -0.35 -10.40
C VAL A 27 17.57 -0.89 -9.02
N GLU A 28 18.82 -0.76 -8.61
CA GLU A 28 19.26 -1.21 -7.28
C GLU A 28 18.79 -0.27 -6.16
N PHE A 29 18.48 -0.85 -5.01
CA PHE A 29 18.14 -0.09 -3.81
C PHE A 29 19.37 0.62 -3.23
N SER A 30 19.25 1.94 -3.02
CA SER A 30 20.28 2.77 -2.37
C SER A 30 19.75 3.34 -1.06
N GLN A 31 20.31 2.88 0.07
CA GLN A 31 19.85 3.32 1.40
C GLN A 31 20.05 4.82 1.66
N GLU A 32 21.11 5.41 1.09
CA GLU A 32 21.39 6.84 1.25
C GLU A 32 20.43 7.74 0.46
N LEU A 33 19.76 7.20 -0.55
CA LEU A 33 18.76 7.90 -1.37
C LEU A 33 17.34 7.65 -0.88
N ALA A 34 17.15 6.69 0.02
CA ALA A 34 15.85 6.37 0.58
C ALA A 34 15.41 7.50 1.52
N ASP A 35 14.18 7.97 1.32
CA ASP A 35 13.58 8.91 2.26
C ASP A 35 13.00 8.18 3.49
N HIS A 36 12.41 8.94 4.40
CA HIS A 36 11.81 8.37 5.61
C HIS A 36 10.68 7.38 5.29
N ASP A 37 9.88 7.67 4.27
CA ASP A 37 8.71 6.87 3.92
C ASP A 37 9.13 5.55 3.29
N ASP A 38 10.18 5.56 2.47
CA ASP A 38 10.80 4.35 1.90
C ASP A 38 11.27 3.39 3.00
N LEU A 39 11.94 3.92 4.03
CA LEU A 39 12.43 3.11 5.16
C LEU A 39 11.26 2.51 5.96
N VAL A 40 10.24 3.31 6.26
CA VAL A 40 9.05 2.86 6.99
C VAL A 40 8.28 1.81 6.18
N ALA A 41 8.16 1.99 4.87
CA ALA A 41 7.50 1.03 3.99
C ALA A 41 8.24 -0.32 4.00
N GLN A 42 9.58 -0.30 3.93
CA GLN A 42 10.39 -1.51 3.98
C GLN A 42 10.22 -2.25 5.33
N GLU A 43 10.22 -1.53 6.45
CA GLU A 43 10.01 -2.13 7.77
C GLU A 43 8.62 -2.75 7.91
N ARG A 44 7.58 -2.04 7.46
CA ARG A 44 6.20 -2.54 7.45
C ARG A 44 6.05 -3.80 6.60
N SER A 45 6.71 -3.84 5.44
CA SER A 45 6.73 -5.02 4.57
C SER A 45 7.35 -6.22 5.28
N LYS A 46 8.54 -6.06 5.88
CA LYS A 46 9.20 -7.13 6.65
C LYS A 46 8.32 -7.66 7.79
N ALA A 47 7.65 -6.78 8.53
CA ALA A 47 6.73 -7.17 9.60
C ALA A 47 5.48 -7.90 9.09
N ALA A 48 4.95 -7.54 7.91
CA ALA A 48 3.86 -8.27 7.27
C ALA A 48 4.30 -9.69 6.87
N ASP A 49 5.47 -9.83 6.25
CA ASP A 49 6.02 -11.13 5.85
C ASP A 49 6.24 -12.07 7.03
N GLN A 50 6.78 -11.56 8.14
CA GLN A 50 6.95 -12.33 9.37
C GLN A 50 5.60 -12.84 9.90
N ARG A 51 4.58 -11.98 9.92
CA ARG A 51 3.22 -12.36 10.33
C ARG A 51 2.63 -13.42 9.40
N ALA A 52 2.80 -13.28 8.09
CA ALA A 52 2.31 -14.24 7.11
C ALA A 52 3.00 -15.61 7.28
N LYS A 53 4.33 -15.63 7.46
CA LYS A 53 5.09 -16.85 7.72
C LYS A 53 4.66 -17.53 9.02
N ALA A 54 4.45 -16.77 10.10
CA ALA A 54 3.96 -17.31 11.36
C ALA A 54 2.59 -17.99 11.21
N ARG A 55 1.66 -17.34 10.49
CA ARG A 55 0.34 -17.93 10.18
C ARG A 55 0.44 -19.20 9.34
N LYS A 56 1.34 -19.22 8.35
CA LYS A 56 1.57 -20.41 7.52
C LYS A 56 2.03 -21.59 8.38
N ASN A 57 2.98 -21.37 9.29
CA ASN A 57 3.51 -22.44 10.14
C ASN A 57 2.49 -22.96 11.16
N ASN A 58 1.58 -22.11 11.64
CA ASN A 58 0.51 -22.51 12.57
C ASN A 58 -0.66 -23.26 11.88
N ASN A 59 -0.72 -23.21 10.54
CA ASN A 59 -1.72 -23.90 9.72
C ASN A 59 -1.14 -25.18 9.06
N GLN A 60 -0.06 -25.74 9.61
CA GLN A 60 0.54 -27.02 9.23
C GLN A 60 0.47 -27.98 10.41
#